data_AF-A0A9E6CU27-F1
#
_entry.id   AF-A0A9E6CU27-F1
#
_cell.length_a   1.000
_cell.length_b   1.000
_cell.length_c   1.000
_cell.angle_alpha   90.00
_cell.angle_beta   90.00
_cell.angle_gamma   90.00
#
_symmetry.space_group_name_H-M   'P 1'
#
loop_
_entity.id
_entity.type
_entity.pdbx_description
1 polymer ?
#
loop_
_entity_poly.entity_id
_entity_poly.type
_entity_poly.pdbx_seq_one_letter_code
_entity_poly.pdbx_strand_id
1 'polypeptide(L)'
;MKLILIPTLLVTILAAIAACSINIEDSRRETTLRCRDSAEVHVNRVIDGDTLDTELGRVRLFGVDTPERGERCASEATGRLRSLAGDAVRLEDGPRPTDQFGRILAYAYSAEGGASIDETPDSRRSGHCLD
;
A
#
# COMPACT_ATOMS: atom_id res chain seq x y z
N MET A 1 12.60 67.45 2.77
CA MET A 1 12.47 66.40 3.82
C MET A 1 11.82 65.10 3.30
N LYS A 2 12.14 64.62 2.08
CA LYS A 2 11.55 63.38 1.50
C LYS A 2 12.58 62.31 1.11
N LEU A 3 13.89 62.59 1.24
CA LEU A 3 14.96 61.71 0.78
C LEU A 3 15.36 60.61 1.79
N ILE A 4 15.09 60.80 3.09
CA ILE A 4 15.41 59.83 4.16
C ILE A 4 14.26 58.83 4.39
N LEU A 5 13.04 59.16 3.93
CA LEU A 5 11.85 58.33 4.11
C LEU A 5 11.86 57.07 3.22
N ILE A 6 12.50 57.16 2.05
CA ILE A 6 12.56 56.06 1.07
C ILE A 6 13.45 54.91 1.54
N PRO A 7 14.72 55.13 1.98
CA PRO A 7 15.57 54.03 2.43
C PRO A 7 15.07 53.40 3.74
N THR A 8 14.47 54.19 4.63
CA THR A 8 13.87 53.67 5.88
C THR A 8 12.65 52.80 5.58
N LEU A 9 11.77 53.23 4.67
CA LEU A 9 10.65 52.42 4.19
C LEU A 9 11.13 51.10 3.56
N LEU A 10 12.18 51.14 2.74
CA LEU A 10 12.71 49.97 2.02
C LEU A 10 13.32 48.94 2.98
N VAL A 11 14.03 49.39 4.01
CA VAL A 11 14.60 48.53 5.07
C VAL A 11 13.49 47.88 5.90
N THR A 12 12.42 48.61 6.24
CA THR A 12 11.29 48.03 6.98
C THR A 12 10.51 47.01 6.17
N ILE A 13 10.34 47.24 4.87
CA ILE A 13 9.67 46.28 3.96
C ILE A 13 10.51 45.01 3.81
N LEU A 14 11.83 45.10 3.67
CA LEU A 14 12.72 43.92 3.60
C LEU A 14 12.67 43.09 4.90
N ALA A 15 12.68 43.75 6.07
CA ALA A 15 12.57 43.09 7.36
C ALA A 15 11.20 42.39 7.53
N ALA A 16 10.11 43.02 7.06
CA ALA A 16 8.78 42.42 7.06
C ALA A 16 8.66 41.22 6.10
N ILE A 17 9.27 41.28 4.91
CA ILE A 17 9.30 40.15 3.95
C ILE A 17 10.11 38.97 4.50
N ALA A 18 11.24 39.24 5.15
CA ALA A 18 12.06 38.21 5.80
C ALA A 18 11.33 37.56 6.98
N ALA A 19 10.56 38.33 7.77
CA ALA A 19 9.72 37.82 8.85
C ALA A 19 8.42 37.14 8.36
N CYS A 20 7.93 37.49 7.16
CA CYS A 20 6.80 36.81 6.50
C CYS A 20 7.21 35.54 5.75
N SER A 21 8.51 35.34 5.52
CA SER A 21 9.04 34.05 5.08
C SER A 21 9.14 33.11 6.28
N ILE A 22 8.01 32.96 6.97
CA ILE A 22 7.74 31.88 7.90
C ILE A 22 7.75 30.62 7.05
N ASN A 23 8.61 29.69 7.41
CA ASN A 23 8.83 28.41 6.74
C ASN A 23 7.49 27.76 6.33
N ILE A 24 7.16 27.81 5.04
CA ILE A 24 6.19 26.88 4.44
C ILE A 24 6.95 25.59 4.12
N GLU A 25 7.40 24.93 5.18
CA GLU A 25 7.71 23.51 5.22
C GLU A 25 6.79 23.03 6.35
N ASP A 26 5.54 22.68 6.09
CA ASP A 26 5.21 21.26 5.97
C ASP A 26 3.72 21.12 5.62
N SER A 27 3.31 21.67 4.47
CA SER A 27 1.93 21.50 3.99
C SER A 27 1.88 21.33 2.48
N ARG A 28 2.80 20.53 1.93
CA ARG A 28 2.39 19.67 0.82
C ARG A 28 1.60 18.54 1.46
N ARG A 29 0.27 18.65 1.37
CA ARG A 29 -0.62 17.51 1.45
C ARG A 29 -0.27 16.59 0.26
N GLU A 30 0.80 15.82 0.41
CA GLU A 30 0.85 14.53 -0.25
C GLU A 30 -0.23 13.70 0.44
N THR A 31 -1.29 13.39 -0.29
CA THR A 31 -2.21 12.30 0.03
C THR A 31 -1.48 10.97 -0.14
N THR A 32 -0.30 10.81 0.45
CA THR A 32 0.33 9.50 0.56
C THR A 32 -0.25 8.86 1.81
N LEU A 33 -1.32 8.08 1.60
CA LEU A 33 -1.77 7.06 2.54
C LEU A 33 -0.62 6.06 2.71
N ARG A 34 0.44 6.44 3.44
CA ARG A 34 1.53 5.54 3.78
C ARG A 34 1.00 4.70 4.93
N CYS A 35 0.54 3.49 4.64
CA CYS A 35 0.56 2.41 5.62
C CYS A 35 2.04 2.29 6.00
N ARG A 36 2.48 2.91 7.10
CA ARG A 36 3.91 3.06 7.42
C ARG A 36 4.40 2.02 8.43
N ASP A 37 3.48 1.27 9.03
CA ASP A 37 3.81 0.41 10.17
C ASP A 37 3.49 -1.08 9.97
N SER A 38 2.92 -1.50 8.83
CA SER A 38 2.86 -2.93 8.52
C SER A 38 4.27 -3.41 8.16
N ALA A 39 4.89 -4.17 9.06
CA ALA A 39 6.15 -4.85 8.79
C ALA A 39 6.03 -5.74 7.55
N GLU A 40 7.11 -5.84 6.78
CA GLU A 40 7.19 -6.83 5.71
C GLU A 40 7.22 -8.24 6.29
N VAL A 41 6.50 -9.14 5.64
CA VAL A 41 6.35 -10.54 6.01
C VAL A 41 6.86 -11.38 4.86
N HIS A 42 7.81 -12.27 5.14
CA HIS A 42 8.37 -13.15 4.13
C HIS A 42 7.35 -14.17 3.63
N VAL A 43 7.26 -14.32 2.30
CA VAL A 43 6.41 -15.30 1.62
C VAL A 43 7.22 -16.56 1.34
N ASN A 44 6.91 -17.65 2.05
CA ASN A 44 7.55 -18.94 1.84
C ASN A 44 7.12 -19.58 0.51
N ARG A 45 5.81 -19.50 0.20
CA ARG A 45 5.25 -19.88 -1.11
C ARG A 45 3.82 -19.38 -1.28
N VAL A 46 3.38 -19.32 -2.53
CA VAL A 46 1.97 -19.16 -2.89
C VAL A 46 1.31 -20.54 -3.01
N ILE A 47 0.15 -20.72 -2.36
CA ILE A 47 -0.58 -22.01 -2.33
C ILE A 47 -1.57 -22.12 -3.49
N ASP A 48 -2.38 -21.08 -3.68
CA ASP A 48 -3.43 -20.91 -4.70
C ASP A 48 -3.59 -19.41 -5.01
N GLY A 49 -4.68 -18.99 -5.67
CA GLY A 49 -4.86 -17.61 -6.11
C GLY A 49 -5.17 -16.59 -5.01
N ASP A 50 -5.43 -17.02 -3.77
CA ASP A 50 -5.77 -16.14 -2.65
C ASP A 50 -5.09 -16.52 -1.32
N THR A 51 -4.28 -17.58 -1.32
CA THR A 51 -3.64 -18.09 -0.11
C THR A 51 -2.10 -18.06 -0.21
N LEU A 52 -1.48 -17.39 0.76
CA LEU A 52 -0.03 -17.33 0.97
C LEU A 52 0.39 -18.21 2.16
N ASP A 53 1.54 -18.85 2.03
CA ASP A 53 2.29 -19.44 3.13
C ASP A 53 3.40 -18.48 3.54
N THR A 54 3.38 -18.01 4.78
CA THR A 54 4.31 -16.97 5.28
C THR A 54 4.98 -17.43 6.56
N GLU A 55 5.99 -16.69 7.02
CA GLU A 55 6.62 -16.94 8.33
C GLU A 55 5.67 -16.75 9.53
N LEU A 56 4.60 -15.98 9.37
CA LEU A 56 3.55 -15.80 10.38
C LEU A 56 2.48 -16.92 10.34
N GLY A 57 2.51 -17.75 9.30
CA GLY A 57 1.53 -18.80 9.05
C GLY A 57 0.79 -18.63 7.72
N ARG A 58 -0.32 -19.35 7.57
CA ARG A 58 -1.13 -19.31 6.35
C ARG A 58 -2.02 -18.08 6.35
N VAL A 59 -1.90 -17.26 5.32
CA VAL A 59 -2.68 -16.04 5.12
C VAL A 59 -3.62 -16.23 3.95
N ARG A 60 -4.91 -15.99 4.15
CA ARG A 60 -5.90 -15.89 3.08
C ARG A 60 -6.27 -14.42 2.87
N LEU A 61 -6.22 -13.98 1.62
CA LEU A 61 -6.60 -12.63 1.23
C LEU A 61 -8.08 -12.40 1.52
N PHE A 62 -8.39 -11.39 2.31
CA PHE A 62 -9.77 -11.09 2.71
C PHE A 62 -10.56 -10.53 1.52
N GLY A 63 -11.76 -11.08 1.28
CA GLY A 63 -12.64 -10.63 0.20
C GLY A 63 -12.19 -11.05 -1.22
N VAL A 64 -11.15 -11.87 -1.31
CA VAL A 64 -10.64 -12.47 -2.54
C VAL A 64 -11.06 -13.94 -2.55
N ASP A 65 -11.62 -14.39 -3.68
CA ASP A 65 -11.99 -15.78 -3.89
C ASP A 65 -11.56 -16.21 -5.27
N THR A 66 -10.68 -17.22 -5.31
CA THR A 66 -10.04 -17.68 -6.54
C THR A 66 -10.27 -19.16 -6.76
N PRO A 67 -10.16 -19.65 -8.01
CA PRO A 67 -10.30 -21.07 -8.29
C PRO A 67 -9.29 -21.91 -7.50
N GLU A 68 -9.78 -22.98 -6.90
CA GLU A 68 -8.97 -23.89 -6.10
C GLU A 68 -8.06 -24.74 -6.99
N ARG A 69 -7.02 -25.35 -6.41
CA ARG A 69 -6.11 -26.21 -7.17
C ARG A 69 -6.87 -27.34 -7.90
N GLY A 70 -6.69 -27.41 -9.22
CA GLY A 70 -7.37 -28.39 -10.08
C GLY A 70 -8.60 -27.83 -10.78
N GLU A 71 -9.06 -26.63 -10.41
CA GLU A 71 -10.10 -25.91 -11.13
C GLU A 71 -9.55 -25.16 -12.34
N ARG A 72 -10.46 -24.75 -13.23
CA ARG A 72 -10.12 -23.96 -14.41
C ARG A 72 -9.49 -22.62 -13.97
N CYS A 73 -8.41 -22.22 -14.63
CA CYS A 73 -7.62 -21.01 -14.35
C CYS A 73 -6.88 -20.99 -12.99
N ALA A 74 -6.86 -22.08 -12.21
CA ALA A 74 -6.18 -22.11 -10.90
C ALA A 74 -4.67 -21.81 -10.99
N SER A 75 -3.99 -22.39 -11.98
CA SER A 75 -2.55 -22.16 -12.21
C SER A 75 -2.23 -20.70 -12.53
N GLU A 76 -3.15 -20.05 -13.26
CA GLU A 76 -3.01 -18.66 -13.68
C GLU A 76 -3.22 -17.71 -12.49
N ALA A 77 -4.29 -17.92 -11.72
CA ALA A 77 -4.54 -17.18 -10.48
C ALA A 77 -3.36 -17.32 -9.49
N THR A 78 -2.83 -18.54 -9.33
CA THR A 78 -1.64 -18.81 -8.51
C THR A 78 -0.41 -18.06 -9.04
N GLY A 79 -0.18 -18.10 -10.35
CA GLY A 79 0.93 -17.39 -11.00
C GLY A 79 0.81 -15.87 -10.86
N ARG A 80 -0.40 -15.34 -10.94
CA ARG A 80 -0.70 -13.93 -10.74
C ARG A 80 -0.39 -13.49 -9.31
N LEU A 81 -0.92 -14.19 -8.32
CA LEU A 81 -0.64 -13.88 -6.91
C LEU A 81 0.87 -13.96 -6.63
N ARG A 82 1.56 -14.96 -7.18
CA ARG A 82 3.02 -15.07 -7.09
C ARG A 82 3.75 -13.85 -7.65
N SER A 83 3.31 -13.36 -8.80
CA SER A 83 3.91 -12.16 -9.42
C SER A 83 3.64 -10.88 -8.63
N LEU A 84 2.50 -10.78 -7.95
CA LEU A 84 2.13 -9.60 -7.16
C LEU A 84 2.77 -9.60 -5.76
N ALA A 85 2.85 -10.79 -5.14
CA ALA A 85 3.39 -10.96 -3.79
C ALA A 85 4.93 -10.91 -3.76
N GLY A 86 5.61 -11.47 -4.77
CA GLY A 86 7.07 -11.59 -4.74
C GLY A 86 7.57 -12.41 -3.56
N ASP A 87 8.69 -12.00 -2.97
CA ASP A 87 9.32 -12.67 -1.82
C ASP A 87 8.80 -12.16 -0.46
N ALA A 88 8.15 -10.99 -0.44
CA ALA A 88 7.64 -10.38 0.78
C ALA A 88 6.40 -9.52 0.52
N VAL A 89 5.47 -9.54 1.47
CA VAL A 89 4.25 -8.74 1.44
C VAL A 89 4.10 -7.96 2.73
N ARG A 90 3.30 -6.90 2.69
CA ARG A 90 2.86 -6.19 3.89
C ARG A 90 1.42 -6.58 4.16
N LEU A 91 1.11 -6.93 5.40
CA LEU A 91 -0.22 -7.39 5.79
C LEU A 91 -0.93 -6.32 6.61
N GLU A 92 -2.23 -6.18 6.36
CA GLU A 92 -3.15 -5.42 7.21
C GLU A 92 -4.27 -6.36 7.63
N ASP A 93 -4.59 -6.38 8.93
CA ASP A 93 -5.60 -7.30 9.45
C ASP A 93 -6.96 -7.05 8.79
N GLY A 94 -7.62 -8.14 8.38
CA GLY A 94 -8.98 -8.07 7.90
C GLY A 94 -9.97 -7.76 9.04
N PRO A 95 -11.26 -7.52 8.72
CA PRO A 95 -12.31 -7.30 9.71
C PRO A 95 -12.47 -8.45 10.73
N ARG A 96 -11.95 -9.63 10.39
CA ARG A 96 -11.84 -10.77 11.30
C ARG A 96 -10.39 -11.27 11.21
N PRO A 97 -9.78 -11.69 12.33
CA PRO A 97 -8.37 -12.06 12.35
C PRO A 97 -8.11 -13.44 11.70
N THR A 98 -9.04 -14.39 11.85
CA THR A 98 -8.89 -15.74 11.32
C THR A 98 -10.19 -16.34 10.80
N ASP A 99 -10.07 -17.34 9.92
CA ASP A 99 -11.21 -18.17 9.51
C ASP A 99 -11.35 -19.46 10.35
N GLN A 100 -12.35 -20.28 10.01
CA GLN A 100 -12.63 -21.54 10.71
C GLN A 100 -11.53 -22.60 10.58
N PHE A 101 -10.60 -22.43 9.64
CA PHE A 101 -9.48 -23.34 9.39
C PHE A 101 -8.20 -22.83 10.06
N GLY A 102 -8.27 -21.73 10.82
CA GLY A 102 -7.13 -21.13 11.49
C GLY A 102 -6.20 -20.35 10.56
N ARG A 103 -6.64 -19.99 9.35
CA ARG A 103 -5.88 -19.10 8.45
C ARG A 103 -6.04 -17.66 8.91
N ILE A 104 -4.96 -16.89 8.85
CA ILE A 104 -4.98 -15.44 9.05
C ILE A 104 -5.75 -14.83 7.89
N LEU A 105 -6.65 -13.90 8.19
CA LEU A 105 -7.42 -13.14 7.20
C LEU A 105 -6.87 -11.72 7.13
N ALA A 106 -6.30 -11.35 6.00
CA ALA A 106 -5.61 -10.06 5.84
C ALA A 106 -5.79 -9.47 4.44
N TYR A 107 -5.67 -8.16 4.35
CA TYR A 107 -5.34 -7.46 3.11
C TYR A 107 -3.83 -7.53 2.89
N ALA A 108 -3.40 -7.68 1.63
CA ALA A 108 -1.98 -7.79 1.30
C ALA A 108 -1.57 -6.68 0.35
N TYR A 109 -0.38 -6.14 0.59
CA TYR A 109 0.22 -5.08 -0.19
C TYR A 109 1.62 -5.49 -0.66
N SER A 110 2.03 -5.02 -1.83
CA SER A 110 3.39 -5.23 -2.32
C SER A 110 4.42 -4.54 -1.41
N ALA A 111 5.57 -5.18 -1.19
CA ALA A 111 6.66 -4.61 -0.42
C ALA A 111 7.19 -3.30 -1.04
N GLU A 112 7.45 -3.30 -2.36
CA GLU A 112 8.16 -2.21 -3.03
C GLU A 112 7.34 -0.92 -3.25
N GLY A 113 6.02 -0.96 -3.10
CA GLY A 113 5.17 0.20 -3.43
C GLY A 113 3.91 0.37 -2.59
N GLY A 114 3.60 -0.57 -1.69
CA GLY A 114 2.35 -0.53 -0.93
C GLY A 114 1.11 -0.63 -1.81
N ALA A 115 1.24 -1.16 -3.03
CA ALA A 115 0.09 -1.38 -3.90
C ALA A 115 -0.73 -2.55 -3.35
N SER A 116 -2.04 -2.38 -3.25
CA SER A 116 -2.95 -3.46 -2.82
C SER A 116 -2.95 -4.60 -3.85
N ILE A 117 -2.73 -5.81 -3.35
CA ILE A 117 -2.78 -7.05 -4.13
C ILE A 117 -4.25 -7.46 -4.35
N ASP A 118 -5.13 -7.20 -3.37
CA ASP A 118 -6.55 -7.57 -3.39
C ASP A 118 -7.46 -6.64 -4.23
N GLU A 119 -7.00 -5.43 -4.57
CA GLU A 119 -7.71 -4.51 -5.47
C GLU A 119 -7.36 -4.69 -6.94
N THR A 120 -6.34 -5.49 -7.25
CA THR A 120 -5.96 -5.73 -8.64
C THR A 120 -7.14 -6.38 -9.38
N PRO A 121 -7.61 -5.87 -10.54
CA PRO A 121 -8.84 -6.35 -11.21
C PRO A 121 -8.92 -7.86 -11.45
N ASP A 122 -7.76 -8.49 -11.47
CA ASP A 122 -7.52 -9.89 -11.73
C ASP A 122 -7.59 -10.77 -10.47
N SER A 123 -7.26 -10.23 -9.28
CA SER A 123 -7.36 -10.99 -8.03
C SER A 123 -8.81 -11.28 -7.64
N ARG A 124 -9.77 -10.42 -8.03
CA ARG A 124 -11.18 -10.57 -7.68
C ARG A 124 -12.02 -11.43 -8.64
N ARG A 125 -11.48 -11.89 -9.77
CA ARG A 125 -12.28 -12.64 -10.76
C ARG A 125 -12.22 -14.14 -10.51
N SER A 126 -13.29 -14.69 -9.95
CA SER A 126 -13.57 -16.12 -10.08
C SER A 126 -14.06 -16.42 -11.52
N GLY A 127 -13.31 -17.21 -12.30
CA GLY A 127 -13.86 -17.93 -13.45
C GLY A 127 -13.67 -17.36 -14.88
N HIS A 128 -12.83 -16.34 -15.09
CA HIS A 128 -12.31 -16.00 -16.42
C HIS A 128 -10.79 -16.18 -16.42
N CYS A 129 -10.28 -16.94 -17.39
CA CYS A 129 -8.84 -17.05 -17.61
C CYS A 129 -8.37 -15.81 -18.39
N LEU A 130 -7.15 -15.37 -18.16
CA LEU A 130 -6.43 -14.41 -18.98
C LEU A 130 -6.13 -15.07 -20.34
N ASP A 131 -7.05 -14.88 -21.29
CA ASP A 131 -6.87 -15.23 -22.71
C ASP A 131 -5.99 -14.19 -23.43
#